data_AF-A0A314V378-F1
#
_entry.id   AF-A0A314V378-F1
#
_cell.length_a   1.000
_cell.length_b   1.000
_cell.length_c   1.000
_cell.angle_alpha   90.00
_cell.angle_beta   90.00
_cell.angle_gamma   90.00
#
_symmetry.space_group_name_H-M   'P 1'
#
loop_
_entity.id
_entity.type
_entity.pdbx_description
1 polymer ?
#
loop_
_entity_poly.entity_id
_entity_poly.type
_entity_poly.pdbx_seq_one_letter_code
_entity_poly.pdbx_strand_id
1 'polypeptide(L)'
;MMNLFQLCPFTVSLHLIHHLLQEEIINLLPDNETKQSLDTKLLHPEDLIKLCLEGEKSAELSLRAFDVFAWTSSSFRKTHANLLEDCWRNAADQDDWSKLYQASVSEGWGDEETLQNLKDTVLFQASNRCYGPEAETFGEGFDEVLSLRQEITEPPIMKDSVSSVEAVLMQHKDYSEAGKLMLTAIMLGSLQDDNIEQEGPVPME
;
A
#
# COMPACT_ATOMS: atom_id res chain seq x y z
N MET A 1 31.73 13.96 -11.27
CA MET A 1 31.40 12.63 -11.83
C MET A 1 31.79 11.60 -10.79
N MET A 2 30.80 11.07 -10.07
CA MET A 2 31.04 10.00 -9.10
C MET A 2 31.14 8.68 -9.88
N ASN A 3 32.25 7.96 -9.72
CA ASN A 3 32.52 6.72 -10.43
C ASN A 3 31.52 5.65 -9.97
N LEU A 4 30.63 5.18 -10.86
CA LEU A 4 29.69 4.09 -10.56
C LEU A 4 30.38 2.80 -10.08
N PHE A 5 31.68 2.64 -10.36
CA PHE A 5 32.49 1.49 -9.96
C PHE A 5 32.96 1.46 -8.49
N GLN A 6 32.61 2.45 -7.66
CA GLN A 6 32.90 2.43 -6.21
C GLN A 6 31.67 2.19 -5.32
N LEU A 7 30.49 1.98 -5.91
CA LEU A 7 29.28 1.73 -5.15
C LEU A 7 29.22 0.26 -4.71
N CYS A 8 28.80 0.02 -3.46
CA CYS A 8 28.55 -1.34 -2.98
C CYS A 8 27.52 -2.04 -3.91
N PRO A 9 27.61 -3.37 -4.13
CA PRO A 9 26.68 -4.11 -4.98
C PRO A 9 25.20 -3.87 -4.64
N PHE A 10 24.89 -3.68 -3.34
CA PHE A 10 23.57 -3.33 -2.85
C PHE A 10 23.08 -1.96 -3.34
N THR A 11 23.94 -0.96 -3.38
CA THR A 11 23.59 0.38 -3.86
C THR A 11 23.34 0.40 -5.36
N VAL A 12 24.08 -0.42 -6.11
CA VAL A 12 23.86 -0.60 -7.56
C VAL A 12 22.50 -1.26 -7.82
N SER A 13 22.13 -2.25 -7.00
CA SER A 13 20.84 -2.94 -7.12
C SER A 13 19.66 -1.99 -6.84
N LEU A 14 19.75 -1.14 -5.81
CA LEU A 14 18.69 -0.18 -5.47
C LEU A 14 18.50 0.89 -6.55
N HIS A 15 19.60 1.39 -7.13
CA HIS A 15 19.52 2.35 -8.25
C HIS A 15 18.86 1.72 -9.49
N LEU A 16 19.16 0.45 -9.77
CA LEU A 16 18.54 -0.28 -10.88
C LEU A 16 17.03 -0.45 -10.65
N ILE A 17 16.61 -0.87 -9.46
CA ILE A 17 15.20 -1.01 -9.10
C ILE A 17 14.46 0.33 -9.25
N HIS A 18 15.04 1.42 -8.75
CA HIS A 18 14.45 2.75 -8.90
C HIS A 18 14.28 3.15 -10.38
N HIS A 19 15.26 2.83 -11.24
CA HIS A 19 15.15 3.10 -12.67
C HIS A 19 14.04 2.29 -13.34
N LEU A 20 13.94 0.99 -13.02
CA LEU A 20 12.90 0.11 -13.55
C LEU A 20 11.50 0.56 -13.12
N LEU A 21 11.32 0.91 -11.84
CA LEU A 21 10.05 1.42 -11.34
C LEU A 21 9.66 2.74 -12.01
N GLN A 22 10.62 3.63 -12.25
CA GLN A 22 10.34 4.85 -12.98
C GLN A 22 9.89 4.56 -14.42
N GLU A 23 10.56 3.66 -15.14
CA GLU A 23 10.14 3.28 -16.49
C GLU A 23 8.72 2.68 -16.49
N GLU A 24 8.40 1.80 -15.54
CA GLU A 24 7.06 1.23 -15.38
C GLU A 24 6.01 2.31 -15.14
N ILE A 25 6.27 3.25 -14.24
CA ILE A 25 5.35 4.36 -13.94
C ILE A 25 5.17 5.26 -15.16
N ILE A 26 6.25 5.64 -15.84
CA ILE A 26 6.17 6.49 -17.03
C ILE A 26 5.37 5.81 -18.14
N ASN A 27 5.52 4.50 -18.32
CA ASN A 27 4.75 3.74 -19.31
C ASN A 27 3.24 3.75 -19.05
N LEU A 28 2.82 3.87 -17.79
CA LEU A 28 1.42 3.97 -17.39
C LEU A 28 0.82 5.37 -17.59
N LEU A 29 1.66 6.40 -17.79
CA LEU A 29 1.19 7.76 -18.05
C LEU A 29 0.68 7.91 -19.50
N PRO A 30 -0.34 8.78 -19.71
CA PRO A 30 -0.82 9.09 -21.05
C PRO A 30 0.29 9.71 -21.89
N ASP A 31 0.32 9.38 -23.19
CA ASP A 31 1.31 9.89 -24.14
C ASP A 31 1.11 11.40 -24.38
N ASN A 32 1.83 12.22 -23.62
CA ASN A 32 1.82 13.68 -23.71
C ASN A 32 3.25 14.26 -23.63
N GLU A 33 3.37 15.59 -23.77
CA GLU A 33 4.68 16.28 -23.67
C GLU A 33 5.36 16.06 -22.32
N THR A 34 4.58 15.86 -21.25
CA THR A 34 5.11 15.54 -19.91
C THR A 34 5.84 14.21 -19.92
N LYS A 35 5.26 13.14 -20.49
CA LYS A 35 5.89 11.82 -20.60
C LYS A 35 7.25 11.88 -21.30
N GLN A 36 7.31 12.58 -22.43
CA GLN A 36 8.55 12.74 -23.22
C GLN A 36 9.64 13.49 -22.45
N SER A 37 9.26 14.44 -21.59
CA SER A 37 10.22 15.16 -20.73
C SER A 37 10.79 14.27 -19.62
N LEU A 38 9.98 13.32 -19.12
CA LEU A 38 10.34 12.41 -18.03
C LEU A 38 11.22 11.24 -18.49
N ASP A 39 11.08 10.78 -19.73
CA ASP A 39 11.90 9.72 -20.34
C ASP A 39 13.42 10.01 -20.28
N THR A 40 13.80 11.29 -20.14
CA THR A 40 15.21 11.71 -20.17
C THR A 40 15.80 12.01 -18.78
N LYS A 41 15.00 11.94 -17.71
CA LYS A 41 15.40 12.39 -16.37
C LYS A 41 15.01 11.38 -15.30
N LEU A 42 15.97 10.93 -14.50
CA LEU A 42 15.71 10.19 -13.28
C LEU A 42 15.16 11.15 -12.20
N LEU A 43 13.95 10.87 -11.72
CA LEU A 43 13.25 11.63 -10.70
C LEU A 43 13.72 11.23 -9.30
N HIS A 44 13.44 12.08 -8.32
CA HIS A 44 13.56 11.69 -6.92
C HIS A 44 12.37 10.78 -6.55
N PRO A 45 12.52 9.80 -5.63
CA PRO A 45 11.42 8.92 -5.23
C PRO A 45 10.16 9.68 -4.78
N GLU A 46 10.34 10.80 -4.06
CA GLU A 46 9.24 11.68 -3.64
C GLU A 46 8.46 12.25 -4.83
N ASP A 47 9.16 12.71 -5.86
CA ASP A 47 8.54 13.26 -7.07
C ASP A 47 7.83 12.16 -7.87
N LEU A 48 8.41 10.96 -7.89
CA LEU A 48 7.82 9.80 -8.57
C LEU A 48 6.54 9.33 -7.87
N ILE A 49 6.52 9.34 -6.53
CA ILE A 49 5.30 9.06 -5.75
C ILE A 49 4.24 10.12 -6.02
N LYS A 50 4.58 11.41 -5.96
CA LYS A 50 3.62 12.48 -6.29
C LYS A 50 3.05 12.35 -7.69
N LEU A 51 3.88 11.99 -8.66
CA LEU A 51 3.45 11.74 -10.03
C LEU A 51 2.41 10.60 -10.12
N CYS A 52 2.54 9.55 -9.31
CA CYS A 52 1.54 8.48 -9.22
C CYS A 52 0.20 8.99 -8.67
N LEU A 53 0.23 10.00 -7.79
CA LEU A 53 -0.97 10.55 -7.14
C LEU A 53 -1.65 11.67 -7.96
N GLU A 54 -0.88 12.43 -8.76
CA GLU A 54 -1.33 13.59 -9.53
C GLU A 54 -1.99 13.25 -10.88
N GLY A 55 -1.99 11.96 -11.27
CA GLY A 55 -2.52 11.46 -12.55
C GLY A 55 -4.03 11.26 -12.61
N GLU A 56 -4.52 10.86 -13.79
CA GLU A 56 -5.87 10.30 -13.95
C GLU A 56 -6.00 9.03 -13.09
N LYS A 57 -7.21 8.76 -12.54
CA LYS A 57 -7.45 7.64 -11.62
C LYS A 57 -7.05 6.30 -12.28
N SER A 58 -5.86 5.83 -11.94
CA SER A 58 -5.29 4.57 -12.42
C SER A 58 -4.90 3.76 -11.20
N ALA A 59 -5.63 2.66 -11.00
CA ALA A 59 -5.35 1.70 -9.93
C ALA A 59 -3.88 1.25 -9.95
N GLU A 60 -3.32 1.01 -11.13
CA GLU A 60 -1.92 0.58 -11.26
C GLU A 60 -0.95 1.67 -10.79
N LEU A 61 -1.16 2.94 -11.17
CA LEU A 61 -0.31 4.04 -10.69
C LEU A 61 -0.41 4.19 -9.17
N SER A 62 -1.62 4.11 -8.60
CA SER A 62 -1.82 4.13 -7.15
C SER A 62 -0.99 3.04 -6.44
N LEU A 63 -0.91 1.85 -7.03
CA LEU A 63 -0.15 0.74 -6.47
C LEU A 63 1.35 0.93 -6.61
N ARG A 64 1.84 1.51 -7.71
CA ARG A 64 3.27 1.78 -7.92
C ARG A 64 3.86 2.76 -6.91
N ALA A 65 3.05 3.66 -6.35
CA ALA A 65 3.51 4.52 -5.26
C ALA A 65 4.03 3.71 -4.05
N PHE A 66 3.38 2.59 -3.72
CA PHE A 66 3.82 1.70 -2.64
C PHE A 66 5.09 0.94 -3.00
N ASP A 67 5.24 0.51 -4.25
CA ASP A 67 6.47 -0.13 -4.72
C ASP A 67 7.67 0.82 -4.59
N VAL A 68 7.49 2.11 -4.96
CA VAL A 68 8.55 3.12 -4.78
C VAL A 68 8.92 3.27 -3.30
N PHE A 69 7.93 3.32 -2.40
CA PHE A 69 8.19 3.36 -0.96
C PHE A 69 8.91 2.10 -0.45
N ALA A 70 8.52 0.91 -0.92
CA ALA A 70 9.10 -0.36 -0.52
C ALA A 70 10.62 -0.39 -0.80
N TRP A 71 11.04 0.18 -1.94
CA TRP A 71 12.43 0.23 -2.36
C TRP A 71 13.17 1.53 -1.99
N THR A 72 12.63 2.32 -1.07
CA THR A 72 13.35 3.43 -0.41
C THR A 72 13.92 3.02 0.94
N SER A 73 14.70 3.88 1.60
CA SER A 73 15.19 3.60 2.96
C SER A 73 14.10 3.78 4.03
N SER A 74 14.24 3.11 5.17
CA SER A 74 13.36 3.32 6.35
C SER A 74 13.32 4.80 6.76
N SER A 75 14.46 5.51 6.71
CA SER A 75 14.50 6.95 6.99
C SER A 75 13.67 7.79 6.02
N PHE A 76 13.63 7.39 4.74
CA PHE A 76 12.80 8.05 3.74
C PHE A 76 11.31 7.84 4.06
N ARG A 77 10.89 6.59 4.31
CA ARG A 77 9.51 6.26 4.72
C ARG A 77 9.08 7.06 5.96
N LYS A 78 9.90 7.05 7.02
CA LYS A 78 9.64 7.80 8.27
C LYS A 78 9.50 9.32 8.04
N THR A 79 10.34 9.90 7.18
CA THR A 79 10.29 11.34 6.87
C THR A 79 9.07 11.71 6.03
N HIS A 80 8.57 10.79 5.20
CA HIS A 80 7.47 11.02 4.27
C HIS A 80 6.19 10.27 4.68
N ALA A 81 5.97 10.07 5.98
CA ALA A 81 4.79 9.38 6.50
C ALA A 81 3.48 9.99 6.00
N ASN A 82 3.37 11.32 5.95
CA ASN A 82 2.18 11.99 5.41
C ASN A 82 1.94 11.67 3.93
N LEU A 83 3.00 11.55 3.12
CA LEU A 83 2.88 11.17 1.72
C LEU A 83 2.45 9.71 1.58
N LEU A 84 2.88 8.84 2.50
CA LEU A 84 2.40 7.46 2.57
C LEU A 84 0.91 7.41 2.95
N GLU A 85 0.44 8.23 3.89
CA GLU A 85 -0.99 8.37 4.19
C GLU A 85 -1.78 8.86 2.97
N ASP A 86 -1.22 9.78 2.18
CA ASP A 86 -1.83 10.24 0.92
C ASP A 86 -1.94 9.11 -0.10
N CYS A 87 -0.97 8.19 -0.15
CA CYS A 87 -1.05 6.99 -0.99
C CYS A 87 -2.20 6.06 -0.54
N TRP A 88 -2.37 5.86 0.77
CA TRP A 88 -3.49 5.07 1.30
C TRP A 88 -4.85 5.69 1.01
N ARG A 89 -4.96 7.02 1.14
CA ARG A 89 -6.18 7.74 0.77
C ARG A 89 -6.47 7.60 -0.73
N ASN A 90 -5.45 7.76 -1.56
CA ASN A 90 -5.57 7.60 -3.01
C ASN A 90 -5.97 6.18 -3.41
N ALA A 91 -5.40 5.14 -2.78
CA ALA A 91 -5.79 3.75 -2.98
C ALA A 91 -7.26 3.51 -2.61
N ALA A 92 -7.70 4.06 -1.46
CA ALA A 92 -9.09 3.97 -1.04
C ALA A 92 -10.07 4.62 -2.02
N ASP A 93 -9.68 5.75 -2.63
CA ASP A 93 -10.47 6.50 -3.59
C ASP A 93 -10.61 5.84 -4.98
N GLN A 94 -9.88 4.74 -5.26
CA GLN A 94 -9.97 4.02 -6.54
C GLN A 94 -11.20 3.11 -6.59
N ASP A 95 -11.60 2.54 -5.46
CA ASP A 95 -12.69 1.56 -5.38
C ASP A 95 -14.02 2.24 -5.06
N ASP A 96 -15.12 1.74 -5.63
CA ASP A 96 -16.47 2.23 -5.33
C ASP A 96 -17.04 1.48 -4.10
N TRP A 97 -16.61 1.91 -2.91
CA TRP A 97 -16.93 1.26 -1.65
C TRP A 97 -18.41 1.20 -1.34
N SER A 98 -19.18 2.23 -1.72
CA SER A 98 -20.63 2.21 -1.55
C SER A 98 -21.26 1.12 -2.43
N LYS A 99 -20.84 0.98 -3.70
CA LYS A 99 -21.34 -0.12 -4.55
C LYS A 99 -20.93 -1.50 -4.04
N LEU A 100 -19.67 -1.68 -3.63
CA LEU A 100 -19.19 -2.95 -3.07
C LEU A 100 -19.98 -3.33 -1.81
N TYR A 101 -20.23 -2.37 -0.93
CA TYR A 101 -21.05 -2.58 0.25
C TYR A 101 -22.48 -2.97 -0.12
N GLN A 102 -23.14 -2.24 -1.03
CA GLN A 102 -24.50 -2.56 -1.46
C GLN A 102 -24.60 -3.95 -2.12
N ALA A 103 -23.61 -4.34 -2.93
CA ALA A 103 -23.53 -5.69 -3.49
C ALA A 103 -23.40 -6.74 -2.38
N SER A 104 -22.46 -6.54 -1.43
CA SER A 104 -22.24 -7.47 -0.32
C SER A 104 -23.50 -7.73 0.52
N VAL A 105 -24.29 -6.69 0.76
CA VAL A 105 -25.53 -6.78 1.56
C VAL A 105 -26.67 -7.40 0.75
N SER A 106 -26.83 -7.00 -0.51
CA SER A 106 -27.96 -7.45 -1.34
C SER A 106 -27.81 -8.89 -1.82
N GLU A 107 -26.59 -9.31 -2.11
CA GLU A 107 -26.26 -10.68 -2.54
C GLU A 107 -25.98 -11.58 -1.33
N GLY A 108 -25.65 -11.00 -0.17
CA GLY A 108 -25.41 -11.73 1.06
C GLY A 108 -24.09 -12.49 1.04
N TRP A 109 -22.99 -11.81 0.68
CA TRP A 109 -21.68 -12.44 0.49
C TRP A 109 -21.23 -13.23 1.71
N GLY A 110 -20.82 -14.48 1.48
CA GLY A 110 -20.07 -15.28 2.45
C GLY A 110 -18.60 -14.87 2.53
N ASP A 111 -17.82 -15.55 3.37
CA ASP A 111 -16.39 -15.23 3.57
C ASP A 111 -15.57 -15.39 2.28
N GLU A 112 -15.75 -16.49 1.55
CA GLU A 112 -15.03 -16.75 0.29
C GLU A 112 -15.40 -15.74 -0.80
N GLU A 113 -16.69 -15.42 -0.92
CA GLU A 113 -17.16 -14.41 -1.88
C GLU A 113 -16.64 -13.02 -1.50
N THR A 114 -16.62 -12.69 -0.21
CA THR A 114 -16.04 -11.44 0.28
C THR A 114 -14.56 -11.37 -0.09
N LEU A 115 -13.79 -12.42 0.19
CA LEU A 115 -12.38 -12.47 -0.19
C LEU A 115 -12.19 -12.30 -1.70
N GLN A 116 -12.95 -13.04 -2.51
CA GLN A 116 -12.82 -13.00 -3.97
C GLN A 116 -13.18 -11.62 -4.54
N ASN A 117 -14.22 -10.97 -4.01
CA ASN A 117 -14.60 -9.62 -4.45
C ASN A 117 -13.64 -8.54 -3.94
N LEU A 118 -13.02 -8.73 -2.78
CA LEU A 118 -12.07 -7.74 -2.23
C LEU A 118 -10.66 -7.89 -2.78
N LYS A 119 -10.23 -9.08 -3.22
CA LYS A 119 -8.89 -9.33 -3.80
C LYS A 119 -8.53 -8.39 -4.94
N ASP A 120 -9.51 -7.98 -5.73
CA ASP A 120 -9.31 -7.09 -6.89
C ASP A 120 -9.32 -5.61 -6.53
N THR A 121 -9.64 -5.26 -5.29
CA THR A 121 -9.63 -3.85 -4.82
C THR A 121 -8.22 -3.33 -4.67
N VAL A 122 -8.04 -2.04 -4.93
CA VAL A 122 -6.73 -1.38 -4.80
C VAL A 122 -6.26 -1.39 -3.34
N LEU A 123 -7.19 -1.23 -2.39
CA LEU A 123 -6.89 -1.31 -0.96
C LEU A 123 -6.35 -2.68 -0.52
N PHE A 124 -6.97 -3.77 -0.97
CA PHE A 124 -6.47 -5.13 -0.70
C PHE A 124 -5.07 -5.30 -1.26
N GLN A 125 -4.87 -4.93 -2.52
CA GLN A 125 -3.60 -5.12 -3.21
C GLN A 125 -2.48 -4.23 -2.65
N ALA A 126 -2.80 -3.02 -2.19
CA ALA A 126 -1.86 -2.17 -1.47
C ALA A 126 -1.45 -2.81 -0.14
N SER A 127 -2.42 -3.38 0.60
CA SER A 127 -2.13 -4.09 1.85
C SER A 127 -1.24 -5.30 1.63
N ASN A 128 -1.53 -6.11 0.62
CA ASN A 128 -0.69 -7.26 0.28
C ASN A 128 0.74 -6.87 -0.10
N ARG A 129 0.93 -5.79 -0.85
CA ARG A 129 2.28 -5.28 -1.20
C ARG A 129 3.06 -4.77 0.03
N CYS A 130 2.38 -4.20 1.01
CA CYS A 130 3.03 -3.52 2.14
C CYS A 130 3.20 -4.40 3.38
N TYR A 131 2.26 -5.33 3.60
CA TYR A 131 2.14 -6.11 4.85
C TYR A 131 1.81 -7.59 4.60
N GLY A 132 1.65 -8.01 3.34
CA GLY A 132 1.40 -9.40 3.00
C GLY A 132 2.62 -10.31 3.22
N PRO A 133 2.44 -11.63 3.10
CA PRO A 133 3.50 -12.62 3.31
C PRO A 133 4.70 -12.45 2.35
N GLU A 134 4.45 -11.93 1.16
CA GLU A 134 5.46 -11.70 0.12
C GLU A 134 5.92 -10.24 0.06
N ALA A 135 5.53 -9.41 1.04
CA ALA A 135 5.92 -8.00 1.08
C ALA A 135 7.43 -7.87 1.32
N GLU A 136 8.14 -7.31 0.35
CA GLU A 136 9.57 -7.02 0.45
C GLU A 136 9.80 -5.52 0.57
N THR A 137 10.65 -5.11 1.52
CA THR A 137 11.09 -3.71 1.65
C THR A 137 12.59 -3.62 1.83
N PHE A 138 13.18 -2.54 1.33
CA PHE A 138 14.56 -2.20 1.64
C PHE A 138 14.66 -1.65 3.08
N GLY A 139 15.12 -2.48 4.00
CA GLY A 139 15.26 -2.15 5.43
C GLY A 139 14.04 -2.58 6.24
N GLU A 140 13.64 -1.76 7.22
CA GLU A 140 12.47 -1.99 8.06
C GLU A 140 11.15 -1.84 7.28
N GLY A 141 10.11 -2.59 7.67
CA GLY A 141 8.81 -2.63 6.98
C GLY A 141 7.98 -1.35 7.08
N PHE A 142 6.78 -1.41 6.50
CA PHE A 142 5.81 -0.32 6.57
C PHE A 142 5.21 -0.14 7.97
N ASP A 143 5.15 -1.22 8.76
CA ASP A 143 4.60 -1.26 10.13
C ASP A 143 5.34 -0.33 11.11
N GLU A 144 6.62 -0.06 10.87
CA GLU A 144 7.43 0.88 11.65
C GLU A 144 7.07 2.36 11.43
N VAL A 145 6.29 2.66 10.39
CA VAL A 145 5.89 4.03 10.02
C VAL A 145 4.38 4.21 10.09
N LEU A 146 3.65 3.21 9.62
CA LEU A 146 2.20 3.22 9.56
C LEU A 146 1.71 1.79 9.86
N SER A 147 1.12 1.56 11.02
CA SER A 147 0.53 0.26 11.34
C SER A 147 -0.77 0.06 10.54
N LEU A 148 -1.17 -1.18 10.26
CA LEU A 148 -2.45 -1.44 9.59
C LEU A 148 -3.65 -1.02 10.42
N ARG A 149 -3.61 -1.38 11.72
CA ARG A 149 -4.69 -1.18 12.69
C ARG A 149 -4.26 -0.19 13.75
N GLN A 150 -5.21 0.55 14.30
CA GLN A 150 -4.97 1.27 15.54
C GLN A 150 -4.81 0.25 16.66
N GLU A 151 -3.63 0.17 17.26
CA GLU A 151 -3.47 -0.60 18.49
C GLU A 151 -4.29 0.07 19.60
N ILE A 152 -5.25 -0.65 20.18
CA ILE A 152 -5.91 -0.25 21.42
C ILE A 152 -4.98 -0.63 22.58
N THR A 153 -3.80 -0.02 22.64
CA THR A 153 -2.92 -0.20 23.79
C THR A 153 -3.19 0.93 24.79
N GLU A 154 -3.21 0.57 26.08
CA GLU A 154 -3.39 1.42 27.27
C GLU A 154 -2.67 2.79 27.19
N PRO A 155 -3.12 3.82 27.95
CA PRO A 155 -2.86 5.23 27.65
C PRO A 155 -1.38 5.55 27.39
N PRO A 156 -1.08 6.36 26.36
CA PRO A 156 0.25 6.47 25.78
C PRO A 156 1.23 7.15 26.74
N ILE A 157 2.28 6.42 27.12
CA ILE A 157 3.52 7.02 27.63
C ILE A 157 4.25 7.59 26.40
N MET A 158 3.95 8.85 26.05
CA MET A 158 4.69 9.74 25.16
C MET A 158 5.63 9.06 24.13
N LYS A 159 5.09 8.18 23.30
CA LYS A 159 5.66 7.89 21.99
C LYS A 159 4.74 8.56 20.98
N ASP A 160 5.33 9.35 20.10
CA ASP A 160 4.65 9.97 18.96
C ASP A 160 3.71 8.92 18.36
N SER A 161 2.41 9.22 18.36
CA SER A 161 1.39 8.27 17.93
C SER A 161 1.69 7.89 16.49
N VAL A 162 2.24 6.69 16.30
CA VAL A 162 2.42 6.10 14.98
C VAL A 162 1.01 6.04 14.38
N SER A 163 0.84 6.74 13.25
CA SER A 163 -0.44 6.76 12.55
C SER A 163 -0.76 5.36 12.02
N SER A 164 -1.99 5.11 11.61
CA SER A 164 -2.38 3.81 11.07
C SER A 164 -3.19 3.94 9.80
N VAL A 165 -3.16 2.90 8.96
CA VAL A 165 -4.00 2.81 7.77
C VAL A 165 -5.47 2.93 8.16
N GLU A 166 -5.92 2.25 9.21
CA GLU A 166 -7.28 2.42 9.76
C GLU A 166 -7.62 3.89 10.04
N ALA A 167 -6.73 4.67 10.65
CA ALA A 167 -6.95 6.10 10.92
C ALA A 167 -7.13 6.93 9.64
N VAL A 168 -6.42 6.58 8.58
CA VAL A 168 -6.56 7.21 7.25
C VAL A 168 -7.90 6.83 6.64
N LEU A 169 -8.27 5.55 6.68
CA LEU A 169 -9.54 5.05 6.13
C LEU A 169 -10.76 5.64 6.83
N MET A 170 -10.69 5.88 8.14
CA MET A 170 -11.75 6.54 8.91
C MET A 170 -12.12 7.93 8.37
N GLN A 171 -11.24 8.58 7.61
CA GLN A 171 -11.48 9.88 6.98
C GLN A 171 -12.10 9.77 5.58
N HIS A 172 -12.19 8.57 5.02
CA HIS A 172 -12.78 8.34 3.70
C HIS A 172 -14.30 8.60 3.72
N LYS A 173 -14.81 9.21 2.66
CA LYS A 173 -16.22 9.62 2.53
C LYS A 173 -17.22 8.46 2.75
N ASP A 174 -16.86 7.26 2.32
CA ASP A 174 -17.74 6.08 2.37
C ASP A 174 -17.51 5.24 3.64
N TYR A 175 -16.57 5.63 4.52
CA TYR A 175 -16.20 4.84 5.68
C TYR A 175 -17.37 4.61 6.65
N SER A 176 -18.28 5.58 6.77
CA SER A 176 -19.45 5.45 7.64
C SER A 176 -20.38 4.28 7.25
N GLU A 177 -20.42 3.93 5.96
CA GLU A 177 -21.24 2.85 5.42
C GLU A 177 -20.40 1.57 5.18
N ALA A 178 -19.28 1.72 4.47
CA ALA A 178 -18.46 0.62 3.98
C ALA A 178 -17.17 0.38 4.80
N GLY A 179 -16.96 1.10 5.90
CA GLY A 179 -15.70 1.05 6.65
C GLY A 179 -15.30 -0.34 7.12
N LYS A 180 -16.28 -1.18 7.51
CA LYS A 180 -16.02 -2.59 7.83
C LYS A 180 -15.44 -3.34 6.64
N LEU A 181 -16.00 -3.14 5.45
CA LEU A 181 -15.56 -3.80 4.22
C LEU A 181 -14.16 -3.34 3.80
N MET A 182 -13.87 -2.03 3.94
CA MET A 182 -12.53 -1.46 3.73
C MET A 182 -11.50 -2.08 4.69
N LEU A 183 -11.86 -2.21 5.97
CA LEU A 183 -11.00 -2.82 6.97
C LEU A 183 -10.78 -4.32 6.70
N THR A 184 -11.82 -5.04 6.28
CA THR A 184 -11.69 -6.43 5.85
C THR A 184 -10.73 -6.55 4.66
N ALA A 185 -10.79 -5.64 3.68
CA ALA A 185 -9.90 -5.66 2.54
C ALA A 185 -8.42 -5.54 2.94
N ILE A 186 -8.08 -4.58 3.82
CA ILE A 186 -6.68 -4.44 4.27
C ILE A 186 -6.24 -5.61 5.16
N MET A 187 -7.13 -6.13 6.00
CA MET A 187 -6.80 -7.26 6.87
C MET A 187 -6.53 -8.51 6.04
N LEU A 188 -7.43 -8.87 5.11
CA LEU A 188 -7.25 -10.04 4.26
C LEU A 188 -6.04 -9.90 3.35
N GLY A 189 -5.73 -8.69 2.88
CA GLY A 189 -4.51 -8.43 2.11
C GLY A 189 -3.23 -8.61 2.92
N SER A 190 -3.25 -8.45 4.24
CA SER A 190 -2.07 -8.61 5.08
C SER A 190 -1.95 -9.99 5.75
N LEU A 191 -2.93 -10.87 5.58
CA LEU A 191 -2.87 -12.20 6.18
C LEU A 191 -1.77 -13.02 5.50
N GLN A 192 -0.88 -13.58 6.31
CA GLN A 192 -0.06 -14.72 5.93
C GLN A 192 -1.00 -15.95 5.82
N ASP A 193 -0.71 -16.86 4.89
CA ASP A 193 -1.52 -18.05 4.55
C ASP A 193 -1.70 -19.07 5.71
N ASP A 194 -1.31 -18.70 6.94
CA ASP A 194 -1.18 -19.57 8.11
C ASP A 194 -2.43 -19.65 9.01
N ASN A 195 -3.59 -19.13 8.58
CA ASN A 195 -4.84 -19.21 9.36
C ASN A 195 -5.89 -20.19 8.81
N ILE A 196 -5.46 -21.22 8.06
CA ILE A 196 -6.19 -22.49 8.05
C ILE A 196 -5.66 -23.33 9.23
N GLU A 197 -5.81 -22.83 10.46
CA GLU A 197 -5.79 -23.72 11.62
C GLU A 197 -7.01 -24.63 11.48
N GLN A 198 -6.77 -25.87 11.03
CA GLN A 198 -7.72 -26.95 11.22
C GLN A 198 -8.03 -27.00 12.72
N GLU A 199 -9.27 -26.69 13.10
CA GLU A 199 -9.84 -27.10 14.39
C GLU A 199 -9.75 -28.63 14.47
N GLY A 200 -8.61 -29.13 14.93
CA GLY A 200 -8.44 -30.50 15.36
C GLY A 200 -9.24 -30.70 16.64
N PRO A 201 -9.95 -31.83 16.81
CA PRO A 201 -10.85 -32.03 17.93
C PRO A 201 -10.06 -32.02 19.24
N VAL A 202 -10.47 -31.17 20.18
CA VAL A 202 -9.91 -31.09 21.53
C VAL A 202 -10.12 -32.43 22.23
N PRO A 203 -9.08 -33.09 22.78
CA PRO A 203 -9.26 -34.31 23.56
C PRO A 203 -9.92 -33.94 24.89
N MET A 204 -11.07 -34.56 25.18
CA MET A 204 -11.65 -34.55 26.52
C MET A 204 -10.85 -35.49 27.42
N GLU A 205 -10.33 -34.97 28.52
CA GLU A 205 -10.04 -35.74 29.74
C GLU A 205 -11.19 -35.57 30.75
#